data_AF-A0A972RL66-F1
#
_entry.id   AF-A0A972RL66-F1
#
_cell.length_a   1.000
_cell.length_b   1.000
_cell.length_c   1.000
_cell.angle_alpha   90.00
_cell.angle_beta   90.00
_cell.angle_gamma   90.00
#
_symmetry.space_group_name_H-M   'P 1'
#
loop_
_entity.id
_entity.type
_entity.pdbx_description
1 polymer ?
#
loop_
_entity_poly.entity_id
_entity_poly.type
_entity_poly.pdbx_seq_one_letter_code
_entity_poly.pdbx_strand_id
1 'polypeptide(L)'
;MDNVLIDASLALVALCVGFFSALWYVRHIAPSRQSDNEAAQDAQEKEAQDNDAERANMAALQLRDLAKNVASDVGDHCTLVTDISDELGEITDGSPGSGAAVAQAVSKILTANEKLQNRLADAEQKIQTQAEEIRTQQSEALTDSLTKLANRRAFDNAITKSIDSFNNQRRPFSLLIFDVDHFKNFNDTHGHQAGDEVLRCVGRTMTETVKTTDIPCRYGGEEFALILPNTRIDSARIAAERVRKAIEAMDVEFEGKHLSVTASIGVAEMLREEDDIKLIRRSDDGVYAAKEAGRNQTYWNDGQQCLPLNAPAPQEVADVTDETQKEKSSKPTTSDSDLPNREVFSDELQRRVAESHRFGVSLSVMQISLRDFAKLEKEYGNAVGQLLLDSVAQFIRSSLRDMDLLGQLNAGEFVVMLPGSSEKEAQLVGQRVEKAISNCAIPLGGKELRLEVFPVVTDVYPDDDAQAMIDRVDQMAQVAQEATVV
;
A
#
# COMPACT_ATOMS: atom_id res chain seq x y z
N MET A 1 -74.20 -3.53 -20.13
CA MET A 1 -72.90 -2.91 -19.76
C MET A 1 -72.69 -2.91 -18.24
N ASP A 2 -73.75 -2.94 -17.44
CA ASP A 2 -73.64 -2.82 -15.97
C ASP A 2 -72.99 -4.02 -15.25
N ASN A 3 -73.18 -5.26 -15.72
CA ASN A 3 -72.57 -6.43 -15.07
C ASN A 3 -71.03 -6.50 -15.25
N VAL A 4 -70.49 -5.97 -16.35
CA VAL A 4 -69.03 -5.98 -16.61
C VAL A 4 -68.31 -4.94 -15.73
N LEU A 5 -68.97 -3.82 -15.43
CA LEU A 5 -68.46 -2.80 -14.51
C LEU A 5 -68.45 -3.28 -13.06
N ILE A 6 -69.46 -4.06 -12.66
CA ILE A 6 -69.52 -4.66 -11.32
C ILE A 6 -68.42 -5.70 -11.15
N ASP A 7 -68.22 -6.61 -12.10
CA ASP A 7 -67.15 -7.62 -12.03
C ASP A 7 -65.75 -7.00 -12.05
N ALA A 8 -65.53 -5.95 -12.86
CA ALA A 8 -64.25 -5.24 -12.89
C ALA A 8 -63.96 -4.52 -11.56
N SER A 9 -64.98 -3.94 -10.92
CA SER A 9 -64.83 -3.29 -9.62
C SER A 9 -64.59 -4.30 -8.49
N LEU A 10 -65.23 -5.47 -8.54
CA LEU A 10 -65.00 -6.55 -7.57
C LEU A 10 -63.58 -7.11 -7.68
N ALA A 11 -63.09 -7.30 -8.91
CA ALA A 11 -61.74 -7.77 -9.17
C ALA A 11 -60.69 -6.76 -8.68
N LEU A 12 -60.92 -5.45 -8.89
CA LEU A 12 -60.03 -4.40 -8.41
C LEU A 12 -59.97 -4.36 -6.88
N VAL A 13 -61.11 -4.50 -6.21
CA VAL A 13 -61.17 -4.54 -4.74
C VAL A 13 -60.44 -5.77 -4.20
N ALA A 14 -60.60 -6.95 -4.81
CA ALA A 14 -59.89 -8.16 -4.42
C ALA A 14 -58.35 -8.01 -4.58
N LEU A 15 -57.91 -7.35 -5.65
CA LEU A 15 -56.49 -7.09 -5.91
C LEU A 15 -55.91 -6.11 -4.89
N CYS A 16 -56.65 -5.05 -4.55
CA CYS A 16 -56.27 -4.11 -3.50
C CYS A 16 -56.18 -4.78 -2.13
N VAL A 17 -57.18 -5.60 -1.75
CA VAL A 17 -57.17 -6.32 -0.47
C VAL A 17 -55.98 -7.28 -0.40
N GLY A 18 -55.71 -8.04 -1.46
CA GLY A 18 -54.55 -8.93 -1.54
C GLY A 18 -53.22 -8.18 -1.42
N PHE A 19 -53.10 -7.03 -2.08
CA PHE A 19 -51.90 -6.19 -2.05
C PHE A 19 -51.65 -5.57 -0.67
N PHE A 20 -52.70 -5.07 -0.01
CA PHE A 20 -52.60 -4.52 1.35
C PHE A 20 -52.34 -5.60 2.40
N SER A 21 -52.93 -6.79 2.26
CA SER A 21 -52.63 -7.93 3.13
C SER A 21 -51.20 -8.44 2.96
N ALA A 22 -50.67 -8.45 1.74
CA ALA A 22 -49.28 -8.81 1.48
C ALA A 22 -48.30 -7.76 2.04
N LEU A 23 -48.59 -6.47 1.87
CA LEU A 23 -47.82 -5.39 2.47
C LEU A 23 -47.84 -5.42 3.99
N TRP A 24 -49.01 -5.69 4.59
CA TRP A 24 -49.15 -5.82 6.04
C TRP A 24 -48.39 -7.04 6.57
N TYR A 25 -48.44 -8.17 5.87
CA TYR A 25 -47.67 -9.37 6.22
C TYR A 25 -46.15 -9.14 6.14
N VAL A 26 -45.66 -8.50 5.07
CA VAL A 26 -44.24 -8.15 4.91
C VAL A 26 -43.79 -7.13 5.95
N ARG A 27 -44.66 -6.19 6.33
CA ARG A 27 -44.32 -5.11 7.26
C ARG A 27 -44.42 -5.51 8.74
N HIS A 28 -45.24 -6.52 9.08
CA HIS A 28 -45.56 -6.83 10.48
C HIS A 28 -45.41 -8.29 10.90
N ILE A 29 -45.31 -9.25 9.98
CA ILE A 29 -45.19 -10.68 10.32
C ILE A 29 -43.90 -11.31 9.78
N ALA A 30 -43.38 -10.83 8.63
CA ALA A 30 -42.13 -11.34 8.10
C ALA A 30 -40.99 -11.07 9.11
N PRO A 31 -40.33 -12.10 9.65
CA PRO A 31 -39.19 -11.91 10.55
C PRO A 31 -38.12 -11.11 9.80
N SER A 32 -37.60 -10.07 10.46
CA SER A 32 -36.55 -9.21 9.93
C SER A 32 -35.30 -10.03 9.66
N ARG A 33 -35.09 -10.47 8.41
CA ARG A 33 -33.84 -11.12 7.96
C ARG A 33 -32.58 -10.30 8.29
N GLN A 34 -32.74 -9.00 8.54
CA GLN A 34 -31.69 -8.08 8.93
C GLN A 34 -31.15 -8.36 10.34
N SER A 35 -32.02 -8.67 11.32
CA SER A 35 -31.58 -8.99 12.69
C SER A 35 -30.93 -10.36 12.80
N ASP A 36 -31.38 -11.32 11.99
CA ASP A 36 -30.77 -12.66 11.93
C ASP A 36 -29.41 -12.62 11.19
N ASN A 37 -29.25 -11.76 10.18
CA ASN A 37 -27.96 -11.54 9.51
C ASN A 37 -26.97 -10.78 10.39
N GLU A 38 -27.40 -9.72 11.10
CA GLU A 38 -26.55 -8.99 12.04
C GLU A 38 -26.12 -9.88 13.20
N ALA A 39 -27.03 -10.67 13.78
CA ALA A 39 -26.68 -11.63 14.83
C ALA A 39 -25.80 -12.78 14.32
N ALA A 40 -25.96 -13.22 13.06
CA ALA A 40 -25.10 -14.23 12.45
C ALA A 40 -23.71 -13.69 12.08
N GLN A 41 -23.62 -12.43 11.67
CA GLN A 41 -22.35 -11.73 11.43
C GLN A 41 -21.60 -11.45 12.73
N ASP A 42 -22.28 -10.94 13.77
CA ASP A 42 -21.70 -10.76 15.10
C ASP A 42 -21.23 -12.09 15.70
N ALA A 43 -22.00 -13.18 15.49
CA ALA A 43 -21.59 -14.51 15.92
C ALA A 43 -20.38 -15.02 15.14
N GLN A 44 -20.32 -14.82 13.82
CA GLN A 44 -19.16 -15.19 13.00
C GLN A 44 -17.92 -14.36 13.30
N GLU A 45 -18.05 -13.05 13.54
CA GLU A 45 -16.94 -12.18 13.95
C GLU A 45 -16.42 -12.56 15.32
N LYS A 46 -17.31 -12.84 16.27
CA LYS A 46 -16.93 -13.25 17.62
C LYS A 46 -16.29 -14.65 17.62
N GLU A 47 -16.80 -15.57 16.83
CA GLU A 47 -16.20 -16.90 16.63
C GLU A 47 -14.85 -16.80 15.89
N ALA A 48 -14.71 -15.88 14.92
CA ALA A 48 -13.43 -15.62 14.24
C ALA A 48 -12.40 -14.91 15.12
N GLN A 49 -12.84 -14.06 16.06
CA GLN A 49 -11.99 -13.43 17.07
C GLN A 49 -11.57 -14.42 18.16
N ASP A 50 -12.49 -15.25 18.66
CA ASP A 50 -12.18 -16.32 19.61
C ASP A 50 -11.25 -17.35 18.98
N ASN A 51 -11.45 -17.72 17.71
CA ASN A 51 -10.55 -18.60 16.97
C ASN A 51 -9.15 -17.98 16.77
N ASP A 52 -9.05 -16.69 16.49
CA ASP A 52 -7.74 -16.01 16.36
C ASP A 52 -7.04 -15.87 17.72
N ALA A 53 -7.78 -15.60 18.79
CA ALA A 53 -7.27 -15.55 20.14
C ALA A 53 -6.79 -16.94 20.60
N GLU A 54 -7.56 -18.00 20.34
CA GLU A 54 -7.15 -19.38 20.61
C GLU A 54 -5.91 -19.77 19.80
N ARG A 55 -5.84 -19.41 18.50
CA ARG A 55 -4.66 -19.67 17.65
C ARG A 55 -3.42 -18.92 18.16
N ALA A 56 -3.56 -17.65 18.52
CA ALA A 56 -2.46 -16.85 19.08
C ALA A 56 -1.99 -17.42 20.43
N ASN A 57 -2.93 -17.88 21.27
CA ASN A 57 -2.62 -18.48 22.56
C ASN A 57 -1.96 -19.86 22.39
N MET A 58 -2.39 -20.66 21.42
CA MET A 58 -1.75 -21.93 21.06
C MET A 58 -0.33 -21.73 20.54
N ALA A 59 -0.10 -20.75 19.66
CA ALA A 59 1.23 -20.39 19.19
C ALA A 59 2.13 -19.92 20.34
N ALA A 60 1.61 -19.09 21.26
CA ALA A 60 2.33 -18.64 22.44
C ALA A 60 2.68 -19.80 23.41
N LEU A 61 1.77 -20.75 23.61
CA LEU A 61 2.00 -21.94 24.42
C LEU A 61 3.11 -22.83 23.82
N GLN A 62 3.10 -23.02 22.50
CA GLN A 62 4.11 -23.80 21.79
C GLN A 62 5.49 -23.12 21.82
N LEU A 63 5.55 -21.80 21.61
CA LEU A 63 6.79 -21.03 21.76
C LEU A 63 7.32 -21.09 23.20
N ARG A 64 6.44 -21.05 24.20
CA ARG A 64 6.81 -21.18 25.60
C ARG A 64 7.38 -22.56 25.92
N ASP A 65 6.80 -23.64 25.39
CA ASP A 65 7.32 -24.99 25.56
C ASP A 65 8.67 -25.17 24.86
N LEU A 66 8.83 -24.60 23.66
CA LEU A 66 10.11 -24.58 22.96
C LEU A 66 11.18 -23.82 23.76
N ALA A 67 10.85 -22.63 24.27
CA ALA A 67 11.74 -21.82 25.10
C ALA A 67 12.11 -22.54 26.41
N LYS A 68 11.16 -23.25 27.04
CA LYS A 68 11.45 -24.09 28.23
C LYS A 68 12.40 -25.22 27.92
N ASN A 69 12.24 -25.91 26.79
CA ASN A 69 13.11 -27.01 26.40
C ASN A 69 14.54 -26.51 26.11
N VAL A 70 14.67 -25.38 25.40
CA VAL A 70 15.97 -24.74 25.16
C VAL A 70 16.62 -24.30 26.47
N ALA A 71 15.86 -23.70 27.39
CA ALA A 71 16.37 -23.28 28.70
C ALA A 71 16.81 -24.48 29.57
N SER A 72 16.08 -25.59 29.53
CA SER A 72 16.45 -26.83 30.22
C SER A 72 17.76 -27.40 29.65
N ASP A 73 17.88 -27.47 28.32
CA ASP A 73 19.07 -28.01 27.65
C ASP A 73 20.32 -27.15 27.90
N VAL A 74 20.18 -25.82 27.95
CA VAL A 74 21.28 -24.92 28.34
C VAL A 74 21.63 -25.10 29.82
N GLY A 75 20.62 -25.31 30.68
CA GLY A 75 20.83 -25.64 32.09
C GLY A 75 21.63 -26.93 32.28
N ASP A 76 21.26 -28.00 31.58
CA ASP A 76 21.95 -29.29 31.59
C ASP A 76 23.39 -29.19 31.05
N HIS A 77 23.63 -28.30 30.08
CA HIS A 77 24.97 -28.02 29.58
C HIS A 77 25.83 -27.26 30.59
N CYS A 78 25.26 -26.26 31.27
CA CYS A 78 25.95 -25.49 32.31
C CYS A 78 26.36 -26.38 33.50
N THR A 79 25.50 -27.28 33.95
CA THR A 79 25.86 -28.26 35.01
C THR A 79 26.97 -29.19 34.55
N LEU A 80 26.91 -29.71 33.32
CA LEU A 80 27.97 -30.58 32.78
C LEU A 80 29.32 -29.87 32.69
N VAL A 81 29.34 -28.60 32.30
CA VAL A 81 30.56 -27.77 32.25
C VAL A 81 31.08 -27.46 33.66
N THR A 82 30.19 -27.28 34.63
CA THR A 82 30.56 -27.05 36.04
C THR A 82 31.17 -28.31 36.65
N ASP A 83 30.56 -29.48 36.43
CA ASP A 83 31.08 -30.77 36.88
C ASP A 83 32.47 -31.06 36.29
N ILE A 84 32.71 -30.70 35.03
CA ILE A 84 34.02 -30.85 34.39
C ILE A 84 35.05 -29.86 34.96
N SER A 85 34.64 -28.62 35.27
CA SER A 85 35.49 -27.64 35.95
C SER A 85 35.88 -28.09 37.36
N ASP A 86 34.96 -28.71 38.09
CA ASP A 86 35.21 -29.26 39.43
C ASP A 86 36.14 -30.49 39.35
N GLU A 87 35.93 -31.40 38.39
CA GLU A 87 36.86 -32.52 38.08
C GLU A 87 38.28 -32.01 37.76
N LEU A 88 38.40 -30.87 37.06
CA LEU A 88 39.69 -30.24 36.72
C LEU A 88 40.34 -29.55 37.92
N GLY A 89 39.54 -28.97 38.83
CA GLY A 89 40.02 -28.30 40.05
C GLY A 89 40.59 -29.25 41.10
N GLU A 90 40.12 -30.50 41.13
CA GLU A 90 40.66 -31.54 42.03
C GLU A 90 42.03 -32.09 41.59
N ILE A 91 42.47 -31.81 40.35
CA ILE A 91 43.79 -32.18 39.85
C ILE A 91 44.83 -31.19 40.39
N THR A 92 45.26 -31.39 41.63
CA THR A 92 46.37 -30.64 42.25
C THR A 92 47.70 -31.42 42.20
N ASP A 93 48.74 -30.72 41.74
CA ASP A 93 50.18 -30.99 41.77
C ASP A 93 50.73 -32.40 41.40
N GLY A 94 51.33 -32.46 40.20
CA GLY A 94 52.59 -33.20 39.97
C GLY A 94 52.52 -34.70 39.64
N SER A 95 51.34 -35.33 39.60
CA SER A 95 51.24 -36.77 39.34
C SER A 95 51.36 -37.12 37.83
N PRO A 96 52.14 -38.16 37.43
CA PRO A 96 52.27 -38.59 36.04
C PRO A 96 50.94 -39.21 35.57
N GLY A 97 50.12 -38.38 34.94
CA GLY A 97 48.74 -38.69 34.54
C GLY A 97 47.86 -37.45 34.37
N SER A 98 48.26 -36.32 34.96
CA SER A 98 47.53 -35.03 34.91
C SER A 98 47.23 -34.54 33.48
N GLY A 99 48.17 -34.69 32.53
CA GLY A 99 47.96 -34.29 31.13
C GLY A 99 46.88 -35.10 30.39
N ALA A 100 46.71 -36.38 30.73
CA ALA A 100 45.68 -37.24 30.14
C ALA A 100 44.28 -36.90 30.67
N ALA A 101 44.18 -36.58 31.96
CA ALA A 101 42.93 -36.14 32.58
C ALA A 101 42.45 -34.78 32.03
N VAL A 102 43.36 -33.82 31.85
CA VAL A 102 43.05 -32.52 31.21
C VAL A 102 42.60 -32.70 29.75
N ALA A 103 43.29 -33.55 28.98
CA ALA A 103 42.89 -33.85 27.61
C ALA A 103 41.49 -34.50 27.52
N GLN A 104 41.16 -35.38 28.47
CA GLN A 104 39.86 -36.03 28.55
C GLN A 104 38.73 -35.03 28.92
N ALA A 105 38.99 -34.11 29.84
CA ALA A 105 38.05 -33.04 30.20
C ALA A 105 37.79 -32.09 29.02
N VAL A 106 38.83 -31.67 28.31
CA VAL A 106 38.69 -30.83 27.10
C VAL A 106 37.91 -31.55 26.01
N SER A 107 38.14 -32.85 25.80
CA SER A 107 37.37 -33.65 24.84
C SER A 107 35.89 -33.77 25.20
N LYS A 108 35.55 -33.96 26.49
CA LYS A 108 34.16 -33.95 26.96
C LYS A 108 33.48 -32.60 26.69
N ILE A 109 34.16 -31.47 26.97
CA ILE A 109 33.63 -30.11 26.70
C ILE A 109 33.41 -29.90 25.20
N LEU A 110 34.37 -30.27 24.35
CA LEU A 110 34.23 -30.14 22.90
C LEU A 110 33.03 -30.95 22.38
N THR A 111 32.86 -32.18 22.86
CA THR A 111 31.71 -33.03 22.51
C THR A 111 30.38 -32.44 22.98
N ALA A 112 30.35 -31.90 24.21
CA ALA A 112 29.17 -31.24 24.76
C ALA A 112 28.82 -29.96 23.96
N ASN A 113 29.83 -29.16 23.59
CA ASN A 113 29.64 -27.97 22.78
C ASN A 113 29.14 -28.29 21.36
N GLU A 114 29.70 -29.32 20.70
CA GLU A 114 29.19 -29.77 19.39
C GLU A 114 27.73 -30.23 19.49
N LYS A 115 27.38 -30.95 20.56
CA LYS A 115 26.00 -31.40 20.78
C LYS A 115 25.05 -30.21 21.00
N LEU A 116 25.47 -29.20 21.75
CA LEU A 116 24.70 -27.97 21.94
C LEU A 116 24.54 -27.20 20.62
N GLN A 117 25.62 -27.05 19.85
CA GLN A 117 25.59 -26.37 18.54
C GLN A 117 24.61 -27.04 17.57
N ASN A 118 24.64 -28.38 17.48
CA ASN A 118 23.71 -29.12 16.63
C ASN A 118 22.25 -28.93 17.08
N ARG A 119 21.99 -28.93 18.39
CA ARG A 119 20.63 -28.71 18.93
C ARG A 119 20.13 -27.29 18.73
N LEU A 120 21.01 -26.28 18.84
CA LEU A 120 20.66 -24.89 18.54
C LEU A 120 20.30 -24.74 17.06
N ALA A 121 21.06 -25.35 16.16
CA ALA A 121 20.76 -25.35 14.73
C ALA A 121 19.40 -26.02 14.43
N ASP A 122 19.10 -27.16 15.05
CA ASP A 122 17.80 -27.84 14.91
C ASP A 122 16.64 -26.97 15.43
N ALA A 123 16.84 -26.29 16.57
CA ALA A 123 15.84 -25.39 17.16
C ALA A 123 15.60 -24.17 16.26
N GLU A 124 16.66 -23.54 15.73
CA GLU A 124 16.57 -22.43 14.79
C GLU A 124 15.78 -22.82 13.54
N GLN A 125 16.09 -23.98 12.93
CA GLN A 125 15.37 -24.48 11.77
C GLN A 125 13.88 -24.71 12.06
N LYS A 126 13.57 -25.25 13.24
CA LYS A 126 12.19 -25.52 13.66
C LYS A 126 11.40 -24.22 13.86
N ILE A 127 12.02 -23.20 14.48
CA ILE A 127 11.43 -21.86 14.63
C ILE A 127 11.14 -21.25 13.27
N GLN A 128 12.08 -21.33 12.33
CA GLN A 128 11.90 -20.79 10.98
C GLN A 128 10.73 -21.47 10.24
N THR A 129 10.67 -22.80 10.30
CA THR A 129 9.58 -23.56 9.67
C THR A 129 8.22 -23.17 10.25
N GLN A 130 8.13 -23.09 11.58
CA GLN A 130 6.89 -22.70 12.26
C GLN A 130 6.48 -21.25 11.96
N ALA A 131 7.45 -20.33 11.87
CA ALA A 131 7.18 -18.95 11.51
C ALA A 131 6.59 -18.85 10.08
N GLU A 132 7.08 -19.65 9.15
CA GLU A 132 6.57 -19.66 7.77
C GLU A 132 5.18 -20.32 7.67
N GLU A 133 4.92 -21.38 8.44
CA GLU A 133 3.59 -21.98 8.54
C GLU A 133 2.56 -20.97 9.08
N ILE A 134 2.89 -20.27 10.16
CA ILE A 134 2.03 -19.22 10.74
C ILE A 134 1.79 -18.12 9.72
N ARG A 135 2.85 -17.66 9.02
CA ARG A 135 2.74 -16.62 8.00
C ARG A 135 1.83 -17.03 6.85
N THR A 136 1.97 -18.26 6.37
CA THR A 136 1.16 -18.80 5.28
C THR A 136 -0.31 -18.86 5.69
N GLN A 137 -0.59 -19.41 6.88
CA GLN A 137 -1.96 -19.48 7.43
C GLN A 137 -2.58 -18.09 7.61
N GLN A 138 -1.80 -17.11 8.08
CA GLN A 138 -2.27 -15.72 8.19
C GLN A 138 -2.57 -15.10 6.83
N SER A 139 -1.72 -15.34 5.83
CA SER A 139 -1.94 -14.85 4.47
C SER A 139 -3.21 -15.44 3.86
N GLU A 140 -3.43 -16.75 4.00
CA GLU A 140 -4.63 -17.43 3.51
C GLU A 140 -5.91 -16.94 4.20
N ALA A 141 -5.84 -16.65 5.50
CA ALA A 141 -6.96 -16.13 6.27
C ALA A 141 -7.37 -14.69 5.88
N LEU A 142 -6.46 -13.93 5.27
CA LEU A 142 -6.65 -12.51 4.90
C LEU A 142 -6.82 -12.29 3.38
N THR A 143 -6.79 -13.36 2.58
CA THR A 143 -6.85 -13.28 1.13
C THR A 143 -8.15 -13.93 0.63
N ASP A 144 -8.79 -13.31 -0.37
CA ASP A 144 -9.93 -13.91 -1.07
C ASP A 144 -9.46 -15.04 -1.98
N SER A 145 -10.08 -16.20 -1.84
CA SER A 145 -9.66 -17.42 -2.53
C SER A 145 -9.82 -17.33 -4.06
N LEU A 146 -10.83 -16.58 -4.54
CA LEU A 146 -11.15 -16.44 -5.97
C LEU A 146 -10.24 -15.42 -6.65
N THR A 147 -10.23 -14.19 -6.13
CA THR A 147 -9.60 -13.02 -6.76
C THR A 147 -8.16 -12.78 -6.32
N LYS A 148 -7.72 -13.42 -5.24
CA LYS A 148 -6.41 -13.22 -4.59
C LYS A 148 -6.18 -11.81 -4.02
N LEU A 149 -7.22 -10.97 -4.00
CA LEU A 149 -7.19 -9.70 -3.29
C LEU A 149 -7.31 -9.90 -1.78
N ALA A 150 -7.12 -8.83 -1.01
CA ALA A 150 -7.47 -8.84 0.39
C ALA A 150 -8.97 -9.15 0.56
N ASN A 151 -9.33 -9.97 1.54
CA ASN A 151 -10.74 -10.26 1.83
C ASN A 151 -11.35 -9.20 2.77
N ARG A 152 -12.63 -9.36 3.09
CA ARG A 152 -13.34 -8.44 4.01
C ARG A 152 -12.62 -8.28 5.36
N ARG A 153 -12.16 -9.38 5.97
CA ARG A 153 -11.42 -9.33 7.24
C ARG A 153 -10.14 -8.49 7.13
N ALA A 154 -9.42 -8.63 6.03
CA ALA A 154 -8.23 -7.82 5.77
C ALA A 154 -8.55 -6.34 5.53
N PHE A 155 -9.68 -6.04 4.87
CA PHE A 155 -10.21 -4.70 4.76
C PHE A 155 -10.50 -4.07 6.12
N ASP A 156 -11.24 -4.75 7.00
CA ASP A 156 -11.63 -4.23 8.32
C ASP A 156 -10.38 -3.93 9.19
N ASN A 157 -9.37 -4.79 9.11
CA ASN A 157 -8.07 -4.56 9.74
C ASN A 157 -7.33 -3.34 9.15
N ALA A 158 -7.36 -3.18 7.83
CA ALA A 158 -6.65 -2.12 7.12
C ALA A 158 -7.29 -0.74 7.31
N ILE A 159 -8.63 -0.66 7.31
CA ILE A 159 -9.36 0.58 7.52
C ILE A 159 -9.16 1.07 8.96
N THR A 160 -9.22 0.17 9.95
CA THR A 160 -8.94 0.49 11.36
C THR A 160 -7.55 1.11 11.52
N LYS A 161 -6.52 0.47 10.96
CA LYS A 161 -5.13 1.00 10.99
C LYS A 161 -4.99 2.36 10.30
N SER A 162 -5.75 2.57 9.22
CA SER A 162 -5.74 3.83 8.47
C SER A 162 -6.40 4.95 9.26
N ILE A 163 -7.50 4.67 9.95
CA ILE A 163 -8.18 5.59 10.87
C ILE A 163 -7.27 5.94 12.05
N ASP A 164 -6.59 4.95 12.65
CA ASP A 164 -5.63 5.19 13.72
C ASP A 164 -4.48 6.11 13.25
N SER A 165 -3.98 5.88 12.04
CA SER A 165 -2.93 6.72 11.44
C SER A 165 -3.44 8.14 11.15
N PHE A 166 -4.68 8.28 10.69
CA PHE A 166 -5.33 9.58 10.46
C PHE A 166 -5.52 10.34 11.77
N ASN A 167 -6.01 9.68 12.82
CA ASN A 167 -6.27 10.28 14.12
C ASN A 167 -4.98 10.69 14.83
N ASN A 168 -3.95 9.85 14.80
CA ASN A 168 -2.70 10.08 15.52
C ASN A 168 -1.71 10.97 14.75
N GLN A 169 -1.61 10.81 13.43
CA GLN A 169 -0.57 11.43 12.61
C GLN A 169 -1.11 12.41 11.56
N ARG A 170 -2.43 12.60 11.49
CA ARG A 170 -3.10 13.46 10.49
C ARG A 170 -2.74 13.10 9.04
N ARG A 171 -2.44 11.82 8.80
CA ARG A 171 -2.19 11.28 7.45
C ARG A 171 -3.53 11.06 6.75
N PRO A 172 -3.86 11.81 5.68
CA PRO A 172 -5.13 11.65 4.97
C PRO A 172 -5.19 10.26 4.32
N PHE A 173 -6.38 9.69 4.20
CA PHE A 173 -6.59 8.52 3.37
C PHE A 173 -7.98 8.59 2.76
N SER A 174 -8.14 7.93 1.62
CA SER A 174 -9.42 7.85 0.93
C SER A 174 -9.84 6.41 0.73
N LEU A 175 -11.15 6.21 0.66
CA LEU A 175 -11.79 4.94 0.39
C LEU A 175 -12.52 5.03 -0.94
N LEU A 176 -12.34 3.99 -1.75
CA LEU A 176 -13.18 3.73 -2.91
C LEU A 176 -13.96 2.46 -2.62
N ILE A 177 -15.26 2.49 -2.91
CA ILE A 177 -16.09 1.29 -3.02
C ILE A 177 -16.65 1.25 -4.42
N PHE A 178 -16.73 0.06 -5.00
CA PHE A 178 -17.37 -0.12 -6.28
C PHE A 178 -18.02 -1.49 -6.43
N ASP A 179 -18.95 -1.53 -7.37
CA ASP A 179 -19.77 -2.69 -7.67
C ASP A 179 -19.76 -2.92 -9.18
N VAL A 180 -19.66 -4.20 -9.57
CA VAL A 180 -19.68 -4.61 -10.97
C VAL A 180 -21.09 -4.47 -11.54
N ASP A 181 -21.24 -3.64 -12.56
CA ASP A 181 -22.53 -3.29 -13.10
C ASP A 181 -23.27 -4.49 -13.70
N HIS A 182 -24.53 -4.66 -13.33
CA HIS A 182 -25.41 -5.71 -13.84
C HIS A 182 -24.88 -7.14 -13.65
N PHE A 183 -24.03 -7.40 -12.64
CA PHE A 183 -23.38 -8.71 -12.45
C PHE A 183 -24.36 -9.87 -12.28
N LYS A 184 -25.50 -9.66 -11.60
CA LYS A 184 -26.57 -10.67 -11.57
C LYS A 184 -27.07 -11.05 -12.96
N ASN A 185 -27.38 -10.07 -13.81
CA ASN A 185 -27.85 -10.33 -15.18
C ASN A 185 -26.77 -10.98 -16.05
N PHE A 186 -25.50 -10.61 -15.81
CA PHE A 186 -24.36 -11.27 -16.43
C PHE A 186 -24.31 -12.76 -16.06
N ASN A 187 -24.43 -13.11 -14.77
CA ASN A 187 -24.49 -14.49 -14.31
C ASN A 187 -25.70 -15.25 -14.86
N ASP A 188 -26.87 -14.62 -14.92
CA ASP A 188 -28.08 -15.23 -15.48
C ASP A 188 -27.91 -15.54 -16.99
N THR A 189 -27.07 -14.78 -17.70
CA THR A 189 -26.82 -14.94 -19.14
C THR A 189 -25.67 -15.88 -19.47
N HIS A 190 -24.58 -15.82 -18.71
CA HIS A 190 -23.31 -16.50 -19.01
C HIS A 190 -22.96 -17.63 -18.02
N GLY A 191 -23.73 -17.77 -16.94
CA GLY A 191 -23.50 -18.73 -15.88
C GLY A 191 -22.45 -18.27 -14.85
N HIS A 192 -22.52 -18.86 -13.65
CA HIS A 192 -21.65 -18.50 -12.54
C HIS A 192 -20.15 -18.73 -12.80
N GLN A 193 -19.79 -19.71 -13.63
CA GLN A 193 -18.37 -19.95 -13.97
C GLN A 193 -17.76 -18.80 -14.77
N ALA A 194 -18.53 -18.22 -15.69
CA ALA A 194 -18.12 -17.03 -16.42
C ALA A 194 -18.04 -15.81 -15.49
N GLY A 195 -19.01 -15.69 -14.56
CA GLY A 195 -18.98 -14.65 -13.52
C GLY A 195 -17.74 -14.71 -12.65
N ASP A 196 -17.37 -15.91 -12.19
CA ASP A 196 -16.16 -16.14 -11.40
C ASP A 196 -14.90 -15.73 -12.17
N GLU A 197 -14.83 -16.02 -13.48
CA GLU A 197 -13.69 -15.61 -14.31
C GLU A 197 -13.61 -14.10 -14.47
N VAL A 198 -14.76 -13.43 -14.68
CA VAL A 198 -14.81 -11.97 -14.69
C VAL A 198 -14.31 -11.39 -13.37
N LEU A 199 -14.73 -11.93 -12.23
CA LEU A 199 -14.26 -11.46 -10.92
C LEU A 199 -12.75 -11.68 -10.74
N ARG A 200 -12.19 -12.80 -11.22
CA ARG A 200 -10.73 -13.03 -11.23
C ARG A 200 -10.01 -11.97 -12.07
N CYS A 201 -10.53 -11.67 -13.26
CA CYS A 201 -9.99 -10.62 -14.12
C CYS A 201 -10.07 -9.25 -13.45
N VAL A 202 -11.19 -8.87 -12.85
CA VAL A 202 -11.32 -7.63 -12.07
C VAL A 202 -10.24 -7.57 -10.98
N GLY A 203 -10.06 -8.66 -10.22
CA GLY A 203 -9.02 -8.75 -9.19
C GLY A 203 -7.62 -8.49 -9.74
N ARG A 204 -7.26 -9.15 -10.85
CA ARG A 204 -5.97 -8.94 -11.52
C ARG A 204 -5.80 -7.51 -12.03
N THR A 205 -6.83 -6.98 -12.71
CA THR A 205 -6.84 -5.60 -13.22
C THR A 205 -6.65 -4.60 -12.09
N MET A 206 -7.27 -4.81 -10.92
CA MET A 206 -7.01 -3.96 -9.75
C MET A 206 -5.54 -4.01 -9.34
N THR A 207 -4.97 -5.21 -9.14
CA THR A 207 -3.57 -5.36 -8.72
C THR A 207 -2.59 -4.70 -9.68
N GLU A 208 -2.85 -4.74 -10.98
CA GLU A 208 -2.02 -4.10 -12.01
C GLU A 208 -2.21 -2.58 -12.09
N THR A 209 -3.36 -2.07 -11.66
CA THR A 209 -3.74 -0.65 -11.80
C THR A 209 -3.40 0.20 -10.57
N VAL A 210 -3.36 -0.41 -9.38
CA VAL A 210 -3.18 0.29 -8.10
C VAL A 210 -1.71 0.29 -7.65
N LYS A 211 -1.33 1.23 -6.79
CA LYS A 211 0.06 1.31 -6.27
C LYS A 211 0.31 0.20 -5.25
N THR A 212 1.58 -0.11 -4.99
CA THR A 212 1.97 -1.13 -3.98
C THR A 212 1.50 -0.80 -2.57
N THR A 213 1.27 0.48 -2.27
CA THR A 213 0.75 0.95 -0.97
C THR A 213 -0.77 0.87 -0.86
N ASP A 214 -1.46 0.76 -1.98
CA ASP A 214 -2.91 0.73 -2.03
C ASP A 214 -3.38 -0.68 -1.67
N ILE A 215 -4.52 -0.79 -1.01
CA ILE A 215 -5.01 -2.07 -0.47
C ILE A 215 -6.30 -2.45 -1.22
N PRO A 216 -6.19 -3.19 -2.33
CA PRO A 216 -7.35 -3.67 -3.07
C PRO A 216 -7.97 -4.86 -2.34
N CYS A 217 -9.28 -4.77 -2.10
CA CYS A 217 -10.04 -5.75 -1.35
C CYS A 217 -11.26 -6.21 -2.15
N ARG A 218 -11.58 -7.50 -2.06
CA ARG A 218 -12.93 -7.99 -2.37
C ARG A 218 -13.77 -7.89 -1.11
N TYR A 219 -14.66 -6.91 -1.08
CA TYR A 219 -15.47 -6.55 0.08
C TYR A 219 -16.70 -7.44 0.22
N GLY A 220 -17.28 -7.85 -0.91
CA GLY A 220 -18.47 -8.69 -1.00
C GLY A 220 -18.45 -9.62 -2.21
N GLY A 221 -19.63 -10.08 -2.65
CA GLY A 221 -19.75 -10.99 -3.78
C GLY A 221 -19.25 -10.38 -5.09
N GLU A 222 -19.83 -9.24 -5.47
CA GLU A 222 -19.49 -8.43 -6.66
C GLU A 222 -18.97 -7.03 -6.29
N GLU A 223 -18.74 -6.81 -5.00
CA GLU A 223 -18.33 -5.53 -4.41
C GLU A 223 -16.85 -5.55 -4.06
N PHE A 224 -16.16 -4.49 -4.42
CA PHE A 224 -14.75 -4.30 -4.18
C PHE A 224 -14.51 -2.98 -3.46
N ALA A 225 -13.43 -2.92 -2.71
CA ALA A 225 -12.98 -1.73 -2.03
C ALA A 225 -11.49 -1.49 -2.32
N LEU A 226 -11.09 -0.22 -2.28
CA LEU A 226 -9.69 0.18 -2.37
C LEU A 226 -9.41 1.23 -1.32
N ILE A 227 -8.55 0.89 -0.35
CA ILE A 227 -8.04 1.85 0.61
C ILE A 227 -6.80 2.50 0.00
N LEU A 228 -6.77 3.83 0.01
CA LEU A 228 -5.68 4.65 -0.51
C LEU A 228 -5.01 5.42 0.65
N PRO A 229 -3.99 4.84 1.31
CA PRO A 229 -3.24 5.53 2.36
C PRO A 229 -2.55 6.78 1.83
N ASN A 230 -2.42 7.80 2.67
CA ASN A 230 -1.75 9.08 2.36
C ASN A 230 -2.32 9.79 1.12
N THR A 231 -3.59 9.53 0.79
CA THR A 231 -4.23 10.03 -0.45
C THR A 231 -5.46 10.87 -0.11
N ARG A 232 -5.44 12.13 -0.54
CA ARG A 232 -6.58 13.06 -0.46
C ARG A 232 -7.58 12.84 -1.60
N ILE A 233 -8.76 13.42 -1.48
CA ILE A 233 -9.89 13.22 -2.38
C ILE A 233 -9.58 13.49 -3.87
N ASP A 234 -8.78 14.51 -4.18
CA ASP A 234 -8.46 14.87 -5.57
C ASP A 234 -7.64 13.77 -6.26
N SER A 235 -6.63 13.23 -5.57
CA SER A 235 -5.83 12.11 -6.06
C SER A 235 -6.64 10.81 -6.08
N ALA A 236 -7.52 10.61 -5.08
CA ALA A 236 -8.39 9.44 -5.00
C ALA A 236 -9.38 9.37 -6.17
N ARG A 237 -9.93 10.51 -6.60
CA ARG A 237 -10.78 10.64 -7.79
C ARG A 237 -10.06 10.21 -9.06
N ILE A 238 -8.81 10.62 -9.24
CA ILE A 238 -7.99 10.22 -10.39
C ILE A 238 -7.75 8.69 -10.37
N ALA A 239 -7.42 8.13 -9.21
CA ALA A 239 -7.23 6.70 -9.04
C ALA A 239 -8.52 5.91 -9.33
N ALA A 240 -9.66 6.40 -8.86
CA ALA A 240 -10.97 5.81 -9.13
C ALA A 240 -11.28 5.76 -10.63
N GLU A 241 -11.09 6.87 -11.34
CA GLU A 241 -11.34 6.90 -12.79
C GLU A 241 -10.39 5.99 -13.56
N ARG A 242 -9.13 5.87 -13.11
CA ARG A 242 -8.18 4.92 -13.68
C ARG A 242 -8.65 3.48 -13.51
N VAL A 243 -9.12 3.10 -12.32
CA VAL A 243 -9.68 1.77 -12.04
C VAL A 243 -10.92 1.52 -12.89
N ARG A 244 -11.85 2.47 -12.97
CA ARG A 244 -13.07 2.36 -13.78
C ARG A 244 -12.76 2.09 -15.25
N LYS A 245 -11.87 2.90 -15.84
CA LYS A 245 -11.42 2.73 -17.24
C LYS A 245 -10.72 1.40 -17.46
N ALA A 246 -9.91 0.94 -16.51
CA ALA A 246 -9.22 -0.33 -16.61
C ALA A 246 -10.20 -1.52 -16.61
N ILE A 247 -11.23 -1.47 -15.76
CA ILE A 247 -12.31 -2.47 -15.73
C ILE A 247 -13.12 -2.44 -17.03
N GLU A 248 -13.51 -1.25 -17.51
CA GLU A 248 -14.25 -1.09 -18.77
C GLU A 248 -13.46 -1.62 -19.99
N ALA A 249 -12.15 -1.43 -20.00
CA ALA A 249 -11.27 -1.84 -21.09
C ALA A 249 -10.85 -3.31 -21.02
N MET A 250 -11.17 -4.03 -19.94
CA MET A 250 -10.76 -5.42 -19.80
C MET A 250 -11.56 -6.31 -20.76
N ASP A 251 -10.88 -7.29 -21.33
CA ASP A 251 -11.45 -8.29 -22.23
C ASP A 251 -11.24 -9.68 -21.62
N VAL A 252 -12.34 -10.35 -21.29
CA VAL A 252 -12.32 -11.65 -20.61
C VAL A 252 -12.71 -12.73 -21.61
N GLU A 253 -11.74 -13.53 -22.03
CA GLU A 253 -12.00 -14.69 -22.87
C GLU A 253 -12.50 -15.87 -22.03
N PHE A 254 -13.73 -16.32 -22.27
CA PHE A 254 -14.32 -17.49 -21.62
C PHE A 254 -15.08 -18.34 -22.64
N GLU A 255 -14.69 -19.62 -22.77
CA GLU A 255 -15.27 -20.57 -23.73
C GLU A 255 -15.32 -20.04 -25.18
N GLY A 256 -14.29 -19.30 -25.59
CA GLY A 256 -14.20 -18.70 -26.93
C GLY A 256 -15.12 -17.49 -27.17
N LYS A 257 -15.69 -16.91 -26.11
CA LYS A 257 -16.42 -15.64 -26.13
C LYS A 257 -15.62 -14.56 -25.42
N HIS A 258 -15.72 -13.34 -25.92
CA HIS A 258 -15.20 -12.15 -25.27
C HIS A 258 -16.29 -11.53 -24.41
N LEU A 259 -16.01 -11.40 -23.11
CA LEU A 259 -16.91 -10.89 -22.10
C LEU A 259 -16.33 -9.60 -21.52
N SER A 260 -17.19 -8.60 -21.30
CA SER A 260 -16.83 -7.30 -20.74
C SER A 260 -17.86 -6.88 -19.71
N VAL A 261 -17.43 -6.19 -18.67
CA VAL A 261 -18.31 -5.55 -17.68
C VAL A 261 -17.83 -4.15 -17.37
N THR A 262 -18.70 -3.34 -16.79
CA THR A 262 -18.35 -2.00 -16.28
C THR A 262 -18.50 -1.99 -14.76
N ALA A 263 -18.05 -0.92 -14.12
CA ALA A 263 -18.22 -0.73 -12.68
C ALA A 263 -18.68 0.69 -12.35
N SER A 264 -19.48 0.80 -11.30
CA SER A 264 -19.90 2.07 -10.70
C SER A 264 -19.11 2.31 -9.42
N ILE A 265 -18.41 3.46 -9.33
CA ILE A 265 -17.45 3.74 -8.25
C ILE A 265 -17.90 4.93 -7.40
N GLY A 266 -17.84 4.76 -6.09
CA GLY A 266 -18.00 5.80 -5.09
C GLY A 266 -16.70 6.08 -4.35
N VAL A 267 -16.39 7.36 -4.11
CA VAL A 267 -15.13 7.80 -3.50
C VAL A 267 -15.40 8.71 -2.31
N ALA A 268 -14.72 8.49 -1.18
CA ALA A 268 -14.76 9.41 -0.04
C ALA A 268 -13.38 9.52 0.63
N GLU A 269 -13.00 10.73 1.06
CA GLU A 269 -11.83 10.98 1.89
C GLU A 269 -12.24 10.98 3.37
N MET A 270 -11.43 10.37 4.24
CA MET A 270 -11.66 10.40 5.69
C MET A 270 -11.68 11.83 6.24
N LEU A 271 -12.75 12.17 6.95
CA LEU A 271 -12.92 13.47 7.60
C LEU A 271 -12.57 13.41 9.09
N ARG A 272 -12.38 14.59 9.70
CA ARG A 272 -12.17 14.69 11.15
C ARG A 272 -13.41 14.20 11.90
N GLU A 273 -13.19 13.49 13.01
CA GLU A 273 -14.27 13.00 13.89
C GLU A 273 -15.25 12.04 13.20
N GLU A 274 -14.80 11.44 12.10
CA GLU A 274 -15.49 10.39 11.39
C GLU A 274 -15.05 9.00 11.88
N ASP A 275 -15.92 8.02 11.74
CA ASP A 275 -15.63 6.59 11.96
C ASP A 275 -15.66 5.85 10.61
N ASP A 276 -15.28 4.58 10.64
CA ASP A 276 -15.32 3.69 9.47
C ASP A 276 -16.74 3.59 8.87
N ILE A 277 -17.77 3.47 9.70
CA ILE A 277 -19.17 3.35 9.27
C ILE A 277 -19.58 4.54 8.40
N LYS A 278 -19.29 5.77 8.84
CA LYS A 278 -19.63 6.98 8.06
C LYS A 278 -18.83 7.08 6.77
N LEU A 279 -17.54 6.72 6.78
CA LEU A 279 -16.68 6.76 5.60
C LEU A 279 -17.16 5.76 4.53
N ILE A 280 -17.47 4.53 4.95
CA ILE A 280 -18.02 3.48 4.10
C ILE A 280 -19.35 3.96 3.50
N ARG A 281 -20.25 4.48 4.35
CA ARG A 281 -21.55 4.99 3.90
C ARG A 281 -21.42 6.10 2.85
N ARG A 282 -20.51 7.07 3.04
CA ARG A 282 -20.30 8.14 2.05
C ARG A 282 -19.76 7.60 0.72
N SER A 283 -18.93 6.56 0.77
CA SER A 283 -18.46 5.86 -0.42
C SER A 283 -19.61 5.12 -1.12
N ASP A 284 -20.45 4.40 -0.37
CA ASP A 284 -21.64 3.70 -0.89
C ASP A 284 -22.67 4.66 -1.50
N ASP A 285 -22.91 5.81 -0.87
CA ASP A 285 -23.78 6.86 -1.43
C ASP A 285 -23.28 7.29 -2.82
N GLY A 286 -21.96 7.32 -3.03
CA GLY A 286 -21.33 7.57 -4.32
C GLY A 286 -21.61 6.46 -5.35
N VAL A 287 -21.51 5.19 -4.95
CA VAL A 287 -21.87 4.04 -5.81
C VAL A 287 -23.34 4.11 -6.21
N TYR A 288 -24.22 4.42 -5.26
CA TYR A 288 -25.65 4.58 -5.51
C TYR A 288 -25.91 5.70 -6.51
N ALA A 289 -25.28 6.87 -6.34
CA ALA A 289 -25.40 7.99 -7.26
C ALA A 289 -24.91 7.65 -8.68
N ALA A 290 -23.80 6.91 -8.80
CA ALA A 290 -23.30 6.43 -10.09
C ALA A 290 -24.29 5.46 -10.76
N LYS A 291 -24.90 4.55 -10.00
CA LYS A 291 -25.92 3.60 -10.52
C LYS A 291 -27.18 4.30 -11.02
N GLU A 292 -27.66 5.32 -10.31
CA GLU A 292 -28.79 6.18 -10.72
C GLU A 292 -28.45 7.03 -11.96
N ALA A 293 -27.21 7.52 -12.06
CA ALA A 293 -26.73 8.36 -13.16
C ALA A 293 -26.43 7.58 -14.47
N GLY A 294 -26.74 6.29 -14.52
CA GLY A 294 -26.57 5.46 -15.71
C GLY A 294 -25.39 4.49 -15.68
N ARG A 295 -24.78 4.27 -14.50
CA ARG A 295 -23.67 3.32 -14.27
C ARG A 295 -22.39 3.69 -15.04
N ASN A 296 -21.36 2.84 -14.95
CA ASN A 296 -20.07 3.04 -15.59
C ASN A 296 -19.46 4.43 -15.35
N GLN A 297 -19.60 4.94 -14.12
CA GLN A 297 -19.23 6.30 -13.76
C GLN A 297 -18.70 6.34 -12.33
N THR A 298 -17.96 7.41 -12.04
CA THR A 298 -17.38 7.67 -10.73
C THR A 298 -18.06 8.87 -10.09
N TYR A 299 -18.52 8.71 -8.85
CA TYR A 299 -19.02 9.78 -8.00
C TYR A 299 -18.18 9.86 -6.73
N TRP A 300 -18.07 11.04 -6.15
CA TRP A 300 -17.33 11.26 -4.92
C TRP A 300 -18.15 12.08 -3.94
N ASN A 301 -17.92 11.90 -2.64
CA ASN A 301 -18.65 12.55 -1.58
C ASN A 301 -17.76 13.59 -0.88
N ASP A 302 -18.22 14.84 -0.86
CA ASP A 302 -17.50 15.97 -0.27
C ASP A 302 -17.65 16.10 1.26
N GLY A 303 -18.34 15.15 1.88
CA GLY A 303 -18.72 15.18 3.29
C GLY A 303 -20.18 15.56 3.52
N GLN A 304 -20.87 16.09 2.52
CA GLN A 304 -22.28 16.48 2.60
C GLN A 304 -23.13 15.89 1.47
N GLN A 305 -22.60 15.82 0.25
CA GLN A 305 -23.33 15.38 -0.92
C GLN A 305 -22.45 14.60 -1.90
N CYS A 306 -23.11 13.78 -2.72
CA CYS A 306 -22.44 13.07 -3.81
C CYS A 306 -22.39 13.94 -5.06
N LEU A 307 -21.19 14.04 -5.64
CA LEU A 307 -20.87 14.86 -6.79
C LEU A 307 -20.28 13.98 -7.90
N PRO A 308 -20.52 14.32 -9.19
CA PRO A 308 -19.86 13.63 -10.28
C PRO A 308 -18.35 13.87 -10.25
N LEU A 309 -17.58 12.94 -10.81
CA LEU A 309 -16.11 13.02 -10.86
C LEU A 309 -15.55 14.37 -11.31
N ASN A 310 -16.21 15.09 -12.22
CA ASN A 310 -15.71 16.35 -12.78
C ASN A 310 -16.13 17.60 -11.98
N ALA A 311 -16.86 17.46 -10.88
CA ALA A 311 -17.23 18.59 -10.03
C ALA A 311 -16.00 19.16 -9.30
N PRO A 312 -15.84 20.49 -9.19
CA PRO A 312 -14.75 21.08 -8.42
C PRO A 312 -14.85 20.69 -6.94
N ALA A 313 -13.73 20.34 -6.31
CA ALA A 313 -13.69 20.07 -4.87
C ALA A 313 -14.00 21.37 -4.08
N PRO A 314 -14.73 21.32 -2.95
CA PRO A 314 -14.91 22.48 -2.11
C PRO A 314 -13.53 22.97 -1.63
N GLN A 315 -13.28 24.25 -1.84
CA GLN A 315 -12.13 24.93 -1.26
C GLN A 315 -12.28 24.88 0.26
N GLU A 316 -11.29 24.32 0.97
CA GLU A 316 -11.25 24.26 2.43
C GLU A 316 -11.61 25.63 3.02
N VAL A 317 -12.74 25.71 3.73
CA VAL A 317 -13.10 26.87 4.53
C VAL A 317 -12.10 26.90 5.68
N ALA A 318 -11.20 27.88 5.66
CA ALA A 318 -10.23 28.11 6.71
C ALA A 318 -10.96 28.23 8.05
N ASP A 319 -10.76 27.25 8.93
CA ASP A 319 -11.22 27.33 10.31
C ASP A 319 -10.34 28.36 11.03
N VAL A 320 -10.97 29.47 11.38
CA VAL A 320 -10.37 30.61 12.07
C VAL A 320 -10.29 30.25 13.54
N THR A 321 -9.10 29.91 14.03
CA THR A 321 -8.49 30.46 15.27
C THR A 321 -7.13 29.79 15.50
N ASP A 322 -6.05 30.44 15.07
CA ASP A 322 -4.98 30.80 16.00
C ASP A 322 -4.15 31.95 15.39
N GLU A 323 -4.31 33.13 15.95
CA GLU A 323 -3.54 34.32 15.61
C GLU A 323 -2.15 34.21 16.23
N THR A 324 -1.16 33.69 15.51
CA THR A 324 0.21 34.25 15.50
C THR A 324 1.08 33.56 14.46
N GLN A 325 1.22 34.23 13.31
CA GLN A 325 2.44 34.41 12.51
C GLN A 325 2.04 34.62 11.05
N LYS A 326 1.80 35.88 10.74
CA LYS A 326 1.55 36.38 9.40
C LYS A 326 2.91 36.72 8.79
N GLU A 327 3.56 35.75 8.14
CA GLU A 327 4.65 36.05 7.22
C GLU A 327 4.60 35.14 5.99
N LYS A 328 4.04 35.73 4.92
CA LYS A 328 4.27 35.50 3.49
C LYS A 328 4.72 34.08 3.05
N SER A 329 3.77 33.32 2.51
CA SER A 329 4.04 32.44 1.36
C SER A 329 2.91 32.60 0.35
N SER A 330 3.16 33.44 -0.64
CA SER A 330 2.44 33.45 -1.90
C SER A 330 2.81 32.16 -2.65
N LYS A 331 1.90 31.20 -2.76
CA LYS A 331 2.01 30.12 -3.75
C LYS A 331 2.07 30.77 -5.15
N PRO A 332 3.14 30.58 -5.94
CA PRO A 332 3.07 30.88 -7.34
C PRO A 332 2.19 29.81 -8.00
N THR A 333 1.10 30.27 -8.60
CA THR A 333 0.33 29.50 -9.58
C THR A 333 1.28 29.18 -10.72
N THR A 334 1.61 27.92 -10.94
CA THR A 334 2.40 27.49 -12.11
C THR A 334 1.78 26.26 -12.73
N SER A 335 1.75 26.26 -14.06
CA SER A 335 1.34 25.17 -14.94
C SER A 335 2.12 23.89 -14.65
N ASP A 336 1.53 22.73 -14.98
CA ASP A 336 2.11 21.36 -14.89
C ASP A 336 3.50 21.16 -15.57
N SER A 337 4.08 22.20 -16.17
CA SER A 337 5.35 22.19 -16.90
C SER A 337 6.59 22.54 -16.05
N ASP A 338 6.44 23.26 -14.94
CA ASP A 338 7.61 23.90 -14.31
C ASP A 338 8.06 23.13 -13.05
N LEU A 339 9.21 22.46 -13.15
CA LEU A 339 9.86 21.87 -11.99
C LEU A 339 10.33 22.97 -11.02
N PRO A 340 10.25 22.74 -9.69
CA PRO A 340 10.78 23.69 -8.72
C PRO A 340 12.28 23.92 -8.98
N ASN A 341 12.66 25.20 -9.01
CA ASN A 341 14.04 25.64 -9.15
C ASN A 341 14.82 25.45 -7.83
N ARG A 342 16.13 25.71 -7.86
CA ARG A 342 17.03 25.52 -6.70
C ARG A 342 16.53 26.21 -5.42
N GLU A 343 16.02 27.42 -5.51
CA GLU A 343 15.53 28.17 -4.33
C GLU A 343 14.29 27.49 -3.73
N VAL A 344 13.26 27.21 -4.55
CA VAL A 344 12.02 26.58 -4.09
C VAL A 344 12.27 25.17 -3.54
N PHE A 345 13.16 24.41 -4.18
CA PHE A 345 13.55 23.09 -3.71
C PHE A 345 14.30 23.15 -2.38
N SER A 346 15.23 24.10 -2.23
CA SER A 346 16.01 24.29 -1.01
C SER A 346 15.12 24.65 0.19
N ASP A 347 14.11 25.50 -0.01
CA ASP A 347 13.17 25.88 1.06
C ASP A 347 12.36 24.67 1.56
N GLU A 348 11.84 23.84 0.66
CA GLU A 348 11.12 22.63 1.04
C GLU A 348 12.05 21.57 1.65
N LEU A 349 13.28 21.43 1.13
CA LEU A 349 14.29 20.55 1.72
C LEU A 349 14.62 20.99 3.15
N GLN A 350 14.78 22.29 3.40
CA GLN A 350 15.08 22.82 4.74
C GLN A 350 13.97 22.46 5.74
N ARG A 351 12.71 22.52 5.28
CA ARG A 351 11.56 22.09 6.08
C ARG A 351 11.62 20.60 6.41
N ARG A 352 11.96 19.75 5.42
CA ARG A 352 12.06 18.29 5.61
C ARG A 352 13.26 17.86 6.45
N VAL A 353 14.39 18.56 6.35
CA VAL A 353 15.57 18.34 7.21
C VAL A 353 15.20 18.62 8.67
N ALA A 354 14.52 19.73 8.95
CA ALA A 354 14.03 20.04 10.29
C ALA A 354 13.04 18.99 10.84
N GLU A 355 12.14 18.48 9.99
CA GLU A 355 11.25 17.37 10.34
C GLU A 355 12.04 16.09 10.63
N SER A 356 13.02 15.75 9.79
CA SER A 356 13.87 14.57 9.94
C SER A 356 14.63 14.59 11.27
N HIS A 357 15.29 15.71 11.60
CA HIS A 357 16.00 15.86 12.87
C HIS A 357 15.08 15.79 14.08
N ARG A 358 13.88 16.38 13.96
CA ARG A 358 12.90 16.42 15.06
C ARG A 358 12.26 15.06 15.34
N PHE A 359 12.00 14.27 14.29
CA PHE A 359 11.22 13.04 14.38
C PHE A 359 12.05 11.76 14.15
N GLY A 360 13.33 11.88 13.83
CA GLY A 360 14.21 10.74 13.55
C GLY A 360 13.83 9.97 12.27
N VAL A 361 13.21 10.64 11.31
CA VAL A 361 12.76 10.04 10.04
C VAL A 361 13.90 10.14 9.02
N SER A 362 14.24 9.05 8.34
CA SER A 362 15.27 9.07 7.29
C SER A 362 14.89 10.03 6.16
N LEU A 363 15.86 10.72 5.59
CA LEU A 363 15.70 11.62 4.46
C LEU A 363 16.94 11.51 3.58
N SER A 364 16.73 11.16 2.32
CA SER A 364 17.78 11.14 1.31
C SER A 364 17.52 12.20 0.25
N VAL A 365 18.60 12.73 -0.31
CA VAL A 365 18.59 13.57 -1.52
C VAL A 365 19.40 12.86 -2.59
N MET A 366 18.85 12.83 -3.81
CA MET A 366 19.48 12.22 -4.97
C MET A 366 19.60 13.24 -6.10
N GLN A 367 20.80 13.42 -6.66
CA GLN A 367 21.00 14.19 -7.88
C GLN A 367 21.10 13.25 -9.07
N ILE A 368 20.49 13.64 -10.19
CA ILE A 368 20.54 12.90 -11.46
C ILE A 368 21.04 13.87 -12.53
N SER A 369 22.23 13.62 -13.05
CA SER A 369 22.83 14.43 -14.13
C SER A 369 22.78 13.71 -15.47
N LEU A 370 22.36 14.43 -16.51
CA LEU A 370 22.42 13.98 -17.91
C LEU A 370 23.83 14.14 -18.48
N ARG A 371 24.38 13.06 -19.04
CA ARG A 371 25.69 13.10 -19.69
C ARG A 371 25.68 14.02 -20.90
N ASP A 372 26.71 14.86 -21.01
CA ASP A 372 27.00 15.68 -22.20
C ASP A 372 25.81 16.55 -22.67
N PHE A 373 24.88 16.91 -21.76
CA PHE A 373 23.68 17.68 -22.12
C PHE A 373 24.02 18.99 -22.86
N ALA A 374 25.05 19.71 -22.43
CA ALA A 374 25.51 20.94 -23.08
C ALA A 374 26.03 20.72 -24.53
N LYS A 375 26.51 19.51 -24.88
CA LYS A 375 26.87 19.17 -26.27
C LYS A 375 25.62 18.84 -27.08
N LEU A 376 24.68 18.10 -26.50
CA LEU A 376 23.40 17.76 -27.13
C LEU A 376 22.57 19.02 -27.44
N GLU A 377 22.50 19.97 -26.52
CA GLU A 377 21.79 21.24 -26.74
C GLU A 377 22.44 22.06 -27.86
N LYS A 378 23.78 22.06 -27.96
CA LYS A 378 24.50 22.73 -29.05
C LYS A 378 24.31 22.04 -30.41
N GLU A 379 24.20 20.71 -30.43
CA GLU A 379 24.08 19.92 -31.66
C GLU A 379 22.66 19.94 -32.23
N TYR A 380 21.64 19.80 -31.38
CA TYR A 380 20.23 19.67 -31.79
C TYR A 380 19.39 20.93 -31.55
N GLY A 381 19.94 21.94 -30.85
CA GLY A 381 19.28 23.20 -30.55
C GLY A 381 18.46 23.17 -29.25
N ASN A 382 18.21 24.36 -28.70
CA ASN A 382 17.57 24.55 -27.40
C ASN A 382 16.16 23.94 -27.30
N ALA A 383 15.36 23.99 -28.37
CA ALA A 383 14.01 23.40 -28.38
C ALA A 383 14.03 21.87 -28.21
N VAL A 384 15.01 21.18 -28.81
CA VAL A 384 15.20 19.74 -28.63
C VAL A 384 15.76 19.46 -27.23
N GLY A 385 16.68 20.29 -26.76
CA GLY A 385 17.18 20.23 -25.38
C GLY A 385 16.05 20.29 -24.35
N GLN A 386 15.10 21.21 -24.50
CA GLN A 386 13.95 21.32 -23.60
C GLN A 386 13.05 20.09 -23.66
N LEU A 387 12.73 19.58 -24.85
CA LEU A 387 11.96 18.34 -25.00
C LEU A 387 12.63 17.13 -24.33
N LEU A 388 13.97 17.05 -24.40
CA LEU A 388 14.74 16.01 -23.71
C LEU A 388 14.62 16.16 -22.19
N LEU A 389 14.74 17.38 -21.66
CA LEU A 389 14.58 17.64 -20.22
C LEU A 389 13.17 17.28 -19.74
N ASP A 390 12.13 17.70 -20.47
CA ASP A 390 10.74 17.41 -20.12
C ASP A 390 10.46 15.90 -20.13
N SER A 391 10.99 15.19 -21.14
CA SER A 391 10.84 13.74 -21.25
C SER A 391 11.53 13.02 -20.09
N VAL A 392 12.78 13.40 -19.79
CA VAL A 392 13.54 12.82 -18.67
C VAL A 392 12.86 13.12 -17.34
N ALA A 393 12.38 14.34 -17.13
CA ALA A 393 11.62 14.71 -15.95
C ALA A 393 10.37 13.83 -15.79
N GLN A 394 9.63 13.58 -16.87
CA GLN A 394 8.45 12.71 -16.86
C GLN A 394 8.82 11.25 -16.52
N PHE A 395 9.93 10.74 -17.05
CA PHE A 395 10.43 9.40 -16.70
C PHE A 395 10.83 9.32 -15.22
N ILE A 396 11.54 10.33 -14.70
CA ILE A 396 11.91 10.37 -13.29
C ILE A 396 10.63 10.41 -12.45
N ARG A 397 9.68 11.32 -12.72
CA ARG A 397 8.39 11.40 -12.01
C ARG A 397 7.64 10.07 -11.99
N SER A 398 7.65 9.30 -13.09
CA SER A 398 6.98 7.99 -13.15
C SER A 398 7.58 6.93 -12.22
N SER A 399 8.82 7.13 -11.77
CA SER A 399 9.55 6.24 -10.86
C SER A 399 9.50 6.68 -9.39
N LEU A 400 8.90 7.85 -9.12
CA LEU A 400 8.84 8.47 -7.79
C LEU A 400 7.50 8.24 -7.09
N ARG A 401 7.51 8.29 -5.76
CA ARG A 401 6.30 8.26 -4.91
C ARG A 401 5.69 9.67 -4.82
N ASP A 402 4.43 9.77 -4.44
CA ASP A 402 3.74 11.07 -4.30
C ASP A 402 4.37 11.99 -3.24
N MET A 403 5.10 11.43 -2.26
CA MET A 403 5.81 12.21 -1.24
C MET A 403 7.22 12.64 -1.67
N ASP A 404 7.72 12.09 -2.78
CA ASP A 404 9.04 12.43 -3.30
C ASP A 404 8.92 13.71 -4.14
N LEU A 405 9.89 14.61 -4.02
CA LEU A 405 9.89 15.88 -4.73
C LEU A 405 10.98 15.87 -5.79
N LEU A 406 10.60 16.07 -7.05
CA LEU A 406 11.54 16.31 -8.15
C LEU A 406 11.70 17.81 -8.36
N GLY A 407 12.93 18.28 -8.40
CA GLY A 407 13.31 19.64 -8.80
C GLY A 407 14.36 19.63 -9.91
N GLN A 408 14.63 20.81 -10.45
CA GLN A 408 15.69 21.04 -11.43
C GLN A 408 16.64 22.10 -10.89
N LEU A 409 17.90 21.70 -10.63
CA LEU A 409 18.90 22.62 -10.09
C LEU A 409 19.55 23.44 -11.20
N ASN A 410 19.94 22.78 -12.29
CA ASN A 410 20.58 23.39 -13.46
C ASN A 410 20.09 22.71 -14.76
N ALA A 411 20.49 23.24 -15.90
CA ALA A 411 20.20 22.62 -17.20
C ALA A 411 20.89 21.23 -17.30
N GLY A 412 20.09 20.17 -17.42
CA GLY A 412 20.58 18.79 -17.44
C GLY A 412 20.79 18.15 -16.06
N GLU A 413 20.47 18.85 -14.96
CA GLU A 413 20.66 18.36 -13.59
C GLU A 413 19.35 18.41 -12.80
N PHE A 414 18.89 17.24 -12.40
CA PHE A 414 17.70 17.05 -11.58
C PHE A 414 18.09 16.71 -10.16
N VAL A 415 17.22 17.07 -9.21
CA VAL A 415 17.36 16.70 -7.81
C VAL A 415 16.06 16.08 -7.32
N VAL A 416 16.16 15.03 -6.53
CA VAL A 416 15.05 14.30 -5.96
C VAL A 416 15.22 14.27 -4.45
N MET A 417 14.21 14.75 -3.74
CA MET A 417 14.08 14.55 -2.31
C MET A 417 13.25 13.30 -2.04
N LEU A 418 13.73 12.41 -1.17
CA LEU A 418 13.12 11.12 -0.87
C LEU A 418 12.83 11.02 0.64
N PRO A 419 11.73 11.62 1.15
CA PRO A 419 11.39 11.55 2.56
C PRO A 419 11.08 10.12 3.01
N GLY A 420 11.52 9.75 4.20
CA GLY A 420 11.31 8.43 4.79
C GLY A 420 12.12 7.31 4.13
N SER A 421 13.09 7.64 3.30
CA SER A 421 13.99 6.66 2.68
C SER A 421 15.41 6.78 3.21
N SER A 422 16.08 5.64 3.29
CA SER A 422 17.51 5.56 3.58
C SER A 422 18.34 5.63 2.31
N GLU A 423 19.64 5.91 2.45
CA GLU A 423 20.57 5.99 1.31
C GLU A 423 20.49 4.76 0.40
N LYS A 424 20.36 3.56 0.98
CA LYS A 424 20.24 2.29 0.23
C LYS A 424 18.96 2.22 -0.58
N GLU A 425 17.83 2.66 -0.02
CA GLU A 425 16.54 2.68 -0.74
C GLU A 425 16.57 3.72 -1.85
N ALA A 426 17.16 4.88 -1.59
CA ALA A 426 17.34 5.94 -2.57
C ALA A 426 18.28 5.51 -3.71
N GLN A 427 19.35 4.76 -3.43
CA GLN A 427 20.20 4.13 -4.45
C GLN A 427 19.43 3.16 -5.33
N LEU A 428 18.51 2.35 -4.77
CA LEU A 428 17.64 1.46 -5.55
C LEU A 428 16.65 2.24 -6.45
N VAL A 429 16.16 3.40 -6.00
CA VAL A 429 15.38 4.32 -6.85
C VAL A 429 16.26 4.83 -8.00
N GLY A 430 17.47 5.30 -7.70
CA GLY A 430 18.44 5.77 -8.70
C GLY A 430 18.74 4.72 -9.77
N GLN A 431 19.05 3.49 -9.38
CA GLN A 431 19.32 2.39 -10.32
C GLN A 431 18.13 2.09 -11.24
N ARG A 432 16.89 2.17 -10.73
CA ARG A 432 15.68 2.00 -11.55
C ARG A 432 15.54 3.13 -12.57
N VAL A 433 15.77 4.37 -12.15
CA VAL A 433 15.72 5.54 -13.03
C VAL A 433 16.80 5.47 -14.10
N GLU A 434 18.04 5.13 -13.73
CA GLU A 434 19.15 4.93 -14.67
C GLU A 434 18.85 3.85 -15.69
N LYS A 435 18.33 2.69 -15.25
CA LYS A 435 17.95 1.59 -16.14
C LYS A 435 16.76 1.97 -17.04
N ALA A 436 15.81 2.75 -16.56
CA ALA A 436 14.68 3.19 -17.37
C ALA A 436 15.12 4.16 -18.48
N ILE A 437 15.99 5.13 -18.15
CA ILE A 437 16.46 6.14 -19.08
C ILE A 437 17.45 5.56 -20.10
N SER A 438 18.37 4.68 -19.68
CA SER A 438 19.33 4.03 -20.58
C SER A 438 18.68 3.10 -21.62
N ASN A 439 17.51 2.55 -21.31
CA ASN A 439 16.72 1.74 -22.26
C ASN A 439 15.84 2.58 -23.20
N CYS A 440 15.80 3.90 -23.02
CA CYS A 440 15.03 4.81 -23.87
C CYS A 440 15.88 5.23 -25.09
N ALA A 441 15.49 4.78 -26.28
CA ALA A 441 16.05 5.26 -27.54
C ALA A 441 15.16 6.38 -28.08
N ILE A 442 15.69 7.60 -28.15
CA ILE A 442 14.95 8.76 -28.65
C ILE A 442 15.24 8.92 -30.15
N PRO A 443 14.24 8.75 -31.04
CA PRO A 443 14.44 8.89 -32.47
C PRO A 443 14.56 10.38 -32.84
N LEU A 444 15.75 10.81 -33.27
CA LEU A 444 16.04 12.18 -33.70
C LEU A 444 16.64 12.17 -35.11
N GLY A 445 15.83 12.57 -36.10
CA GLY A 445 16.32 12.84 -37.46
C GLY A 445 17.02 11.67 -38.16
N GLY A 446 16.63 10.43 -37.89
CA GLY A 446 17.23 9.21 -38.47
C GLY A 446 18.38 8.60 -37.66
N LYS A 447 18.68 9.12 -36.46
CA LYS A 447 19.58 8.53 -35.48
C LYS A 447 18.81 8.21 -34.18
N GLU A 448 19.23 7.16 -33.48
CA GLU A 448 18.77 6.88 -32.12
C GLU A 448 19.72 7.53 -31.11
N LEU A 449 19.20 8.46 -30.30
CA LEU A 449 19.93 9.02 -29.18
C LEU A 449 19.65 8.19 -27.93
N ARG A 450 20.71 7.69 -27.28
CA ARG A 450 20.62 7.06 -25.96
C ARG A 450 21.10 8.03 -24.90
N LEU A 451 20.28 8.22 -23.88
CA LEU A 451 20.60 9.08 -22.75
C LEU A 451 21.28 8.25 -21.67
N GLU A 452 22.35 8.81 -21.10
CA GLU A 452 23.02 8.26 -19.92
C GLU A 452 22.83 9.24 -18.77
N VAL A 453 22.49 8.70 -17.60
CA VAL A 453 22.29 9.47 -16.37
C VAL A 453 23.06 8.83 -15.23
N PHE A 454 23.50 9.66 -14.28
CA PHE A 454 24.25 9.21 -13.11
C PHE A 454 23.53 9.66 -11.84
N PRO A 455 22.83 8.75 -11.15
CA PRO A 455 22.23 9.05 -9.86
C PRO A 455 23.29 9.02 -8.76
N VAL A 456 23.35 10.08 -7.96
CA VAL A 456 24.22 10.21 -6.79
C VAL A 456 23.36 10.54 -5.59
N VAL A 457 23.56 9.85 -4.46
CA VAL A 457 22.67 9.89 -3.30
C VAL A 457 23.44 10.29 -2.04
N THR A 458 22.82 11.08 -1.17
CA THR A 458 23.27 11.31 0.21
C THR A 458 22.08 11.26 1.17
N ASP A 459 22.34 10.83 2.40
CA ASP A 459 21.43 10.98 3.53
C ASP A 459 21.66 12.29 4.28
N VAL A 460 20.66 12.68 5.07
CA VAL A 460 20.77 13.77 6.06
C VAL A 460 21.61 13.34 7.26
N TYR A 461 22.56 14.17 7.67
CA TYR A 461 23.35 14.00 8.89
C TYR A 461 22.85 14.90 10.03
N PRO A 462 23.23 14.62 11.30
CA PRO A 462 22.68 15.31 12.47
C PRO A 462 22.85 16.84 12.48
N ASP A 463 23.90 17.35 11.84
CA ASP A 463 24.22 18.79 11.78
C ASP A 463 23.94 19.39 10.39
N ASP A 464 23.26 18.65 9.50
CA ASP A 464 23.00 19.13 8.14
C ASP A 464 21.87 20.16 8.10
N ASP A 465 22.06 21.17 7.26
CA ASP A 465 20.98 21.99 6.70
C ASP A 465 20.76 21.62 5.22
N ALA A 466 19.73 22.20 4.59
CA ALA A 466 19.43 21.92 3.18
C ALA A 466 20.60 22.27 2.26
N GLN A 467 21.32 23.35 2.56
CA GLN A 467 22.45 23.81 1.76
C GLN A 467 23.59 22.80 1.81
N ALA A 468 23.93 22.29 3.00
CA ALA A 468 24.96 21.27 3.19
C ALA A 468 24.64 19.97 2.43
N MET A 469 23.37 19.57 2.39
CA MET A 469 22.94 18.39 1.62
C MET A 469 23.06 18.61 0.11
N ILE A 470 22.62 19.77 -0.40
CA ILE A 470 22.71 20.10 -1.83
C ILE A 470 24.18 20.24 -2.26
N ASP A 471 25.01 20.93 -1.48
CA ASP A 471 26.43 21.12 -1.80
C ASP A 471 27.19 19.78 -1.78
N ARG A 472 26.83 18.87 -0.87
CA ARG A 472 27.42 17.53 -0.82
C ARG A 472 27.06 16.71 -2.05
N VAL A 473 25.78 16.70 -2.43
CA VAL A 473 25.37 15.93 -3.61
C VAL A 473 25.95 16.52 -4.89
N ASP A 474 26.04 17.85 -5.01
CA ASP A 474 26.70 18.55 -6.12
C ASP A 474 28.20 18.16 -6.22
N GLN A 475 28.93 18.12 -5.10
CA GLN A 475 30.33 17.68 -5.08
C GLN A 475 30.49 16.21 -5.49
N MET A 476 29.63 15.33 -4.98
CA MET A 476 29.67 13.91 -5.32
C MET A 476 29.33 13.68 -6.80
N ALA A 477 28.38 14.45 -7.36
CA ALA A 477 28.03 14.41 -8.77
C ALA A 477 29.19 14.88 -9.68
N GLN A 478 29.91 15.93 -9.29
CA GLN A 478 31.11 16.38 -10.02
C GLN A 478 32.20 15.30 -10.06
N VAL A 479 32.48 14.67 -8.91
CA VAL A 479 33.46 13.57 -8.83
C VAL A 479 33.04 12.37 -9.69
N ALA A 480 31.75 12.02 -9.69
CA ALA A 480 31.22 10.94 -10.50
C ALA A 480 31.33 11.22 -12.01
N GLN A 481 31.10 12.47 -12.43
CA GLN A 481 31.28 12.87 -13.83
C GLN A 481 32.76 12.81 -14.25
N GLU A 482 33.70 13.25 -13.41
CA GLU A 482 35.14 13.20 -13.70
C GLU A 482 35.70 11.77 -13.74
N ALA A 483 35.26 10.89 -12.83
CA ALA A 483 35.73 9.51 -12.75
C ALA A 483 35.35 8.64 -13.96
N THR A 484 34.36 9.07 -14.75
CA THR A 484 33.84 8.32 -15.91
C THR A 484 34.38 8.84 -17.26
N VAL A 485 35.27 9.84 -17.25
CA VAL A 485 35.93 10.41 -18.44
C VAL A 485 37.31 9.75 -18.72
N VAL A 486 37.75 8.86 -17.84
CA VAL A 486 38.97 8.01 -17.98
C VAL A 486 38.56 6.61 -18.42
#